data_AF-A0AAD1RUC5-F1
#
_entry.id   AF-A0AAD1RUC5-F1
#
_cell.length_a   1.000
_cell.length_b   1.000
_cell.length_c   1.000
_cell.angle_alpha   90.00
_cell.angle_beta   90.00
_cell.angle_gamma   90.00
#
_symmetry.space_group_name_H-M   'P 1'
#
loop_
_entity.id
_entity.type
_entity.pdbx_description
1 polymer ?
#
loop_
_entity_poly.entity_id
_entity_poly.type
_entity_poly.pdbx_seq_one_letter_code
_entity_poly.pdbx_strand_id
1 'polypeptide(L)'
;MGIDKPDVRFVIHHSMSKSMENYYQESGRAGRDDQRADCILYYGFGDIFRISSMVVMENVGQQKLYEMVKYCLNLSRCRRVLIAQHFDEVWDSAQCNKMCDNCNNEKVYEKVDITDYSRDIMKILEQANQMDEKLTPLKLIDAWMGKGASKLRVADVRPPKFPRNEIERVITNLLLQQYIKEDFSFTAYATISYMKKAPKAALLKNENHTIIVQMRKMKNGADKVKRPEATSPKASHANRENTNQLKRSATLTGRGGNKHSKSESASEVKRSKMSADDSILID
;
A
#
# COMPACT_ATOMS: atom_id res chain seq x y z
N MET A 1 -13.45 -13.28 18.51
CA MET A 1 -13.23 -14.40 19.46
C MET A 1 -13.83 -15.68 18.87
N GLY A 2 -13.24 -16.85 19.12
CA GLY A 2 -13.87 -18.15 18.80
C GLY A 2 -13.46 -18.88 17.52
N ILE A 3 -12.45 -18.41 16.76
CA ILE A 3 -11.90 -19.22 15.66
C ILE A 3 -10.82 -20.12 16.23
N ASP A 4 -11.08 -21.43 16.21
CA ASP A 4 -10.16 -22.49 16.64
C ASP A 4 -10.03 -23.59 15.59
N LYS A 5 -10.10 -23.22 14.31
CA LYS A 5 -9.81 -24.14 13.21
C LYS A 5 -8.29 -24.35 13.15
N PRO A 6 -7.77 -25.57 13.35
CA PRO A 6 -6.33 -25.80 13.44
C PRO A 6 -5.61 -25.66 12.09
N ASP A 7 -6.30 -26.02 11.01
CA ASP A 7 -5.76 -26.21 9.67
C ASP A 7 -5.91 -24.99 8.73
N VAL A 8 -5.87 -23.78 9.28
CA VAL A 8 -5.88 -22.54 8.47
C VAL A 8 -4.51 -22.34 7.83
N ARG A 9 -4.43 -22.47 6.50
CA ARG A 9 -3.16 -22.41 5.74
C ARG A 9 -2.68 -21.03 5.34
N PHE A 10 -3.59 -20.05 5.30
CA PHE A 10 -3.20 -18.68 5.03
C PHE A 10 -4.12 -17.70 5.74
N VAL A 11 -3.55 -16.57 6.14
CA VAL A 11 -4.30 -15.39 6.56
C VAL A 11 -3.83 -14.22 5.70
N ILE A 12 -4.76 -13.58 5.00
CA ILE A 12 -4.46 -12.43 4.14
C ILE A 12 -5.09 -11.18 4.75
N HIS A 13 -4.25 -10.19 5.06
CA HIS A 13 -4.67 -8.85 5.44
C HIS A 13 -4.76 -8.00 4.18
N HIS A 14 -5.99 -7.74 3.73
CA HIS A 14 -6.25 -6.85 2.59
C HIS A 14 -5.79 -5.40 2.86
N SER A 15 -5.87 -4.98 4.12
CA SER A 15 -5.36 -3.71 4.62
C SER A 15 -4.62 -3.97 5.91
N MET A 16 -3.64 -3.12 6.24
CA MET A 16 -2.92 -3.26 7.50
C MET A 16 -3.84 -3.15 8.73
N SER A 17 -3.47 -3.82 9.81
CA SER A 17 -4.18 -3.76 11.09
C SER A 17 -3.99 -2.40 11.78
N LYS A 18 -4.78 -2.12 12.82
CA LYS A 18 -4.67 -0.87 13.59
C LYS A 18 -3.40 -0.77 14.43
N SER A 19 -2.80 -1.91 14.78
CA SER A 19 -1.63 -2.03 15.64
C SER A 19 -0.92 -3.35 15.42
N MET A 20 0.30 -3.46 15.95
CA MET A 20 1.08 -4.71 15.93
C MET A 20 0.39 -5.83 16.72
N GLU A 21 -0.27 -5.53 17.84
CA GLU A 21 -0.96 -6.55 18.64
C GLU A 21 -2.15 -7.15 17.88
N ASN A 22 -2.91 -6.31 17.18
CA ASN A 22 -4.01 -6.77 16.34
C ASN A 22 -3.50 -7.65 15.22
N TYR A 23 -2.45 -7.22 14.50
CA TYR A 23 -1.85 -8.02 13.44
C TYR A 23 -1.35 -9.37 13.95
N TYR A 24 -0.66 -9.40 15.09
CA TYR A 24 -0.18 -10.64 15.71
C TYR A 24 -1.34 -11.58 16.07
N GLN A 25 -2.40 -11.06 16.68
CA GLN A 25 -3.58 -11.85 17.04
C GLN A 25 -4.36 -12.36 15.82
N GLU A 26 -4.46 -11.55 14.76
CA GLU A 26 -5.18 -11.85 13.52
C GLU A 26 -4.42 -12.89 12.68
N SER A 27 -3.12 -12.68 12.48
CA SER A 27 -2.23 -13.60 11.75
C SER A 27 -2.00 -14.92 12.49
N GLY A 28 -1.95 -14.92 13.83
CA GLY A 28 -1.83 -16.11 14.69
C GLY A 28 -3.05 -17.05 14.66
N ARG A 29 -4.03 -16.80 13.78
CA ARG A 29 -5.09 -17.76 13.45
C ARG A 29 -4.64 -18.81 12.42
N ALA A 30 -3.56 -18.55 11.70
CA ALA A 30 -2.97 -19.51 10.77
C ALA A 30 -2.14 -20.58 11.51
N GLY A 31 -2.07 -21.81 10.99
CA GLY A 31 -1.04 -22.77 11.41
C GLY A 31 -1.14 -23.30 12.83
N ARG A 32 -2.35 -23.46 13.39
CA ARG A 32 -2.55 -23.97 14.77
C ARG A 32 -2.34 -25.48 14.93
N ASP A 33 -2.17 -26.19 13.83
CA ASP A 33 -1.71 -27.57 13.75
C ASP A 33 -0.17 -27.69 13.66
N ASP A 34 0.55 -26.59 13.91
CA ASP A 34 2.01 -26.44 13.80
C ASP A 34 2.58 -26.74 12.39
N GLN A 35 1.71 -26.87 11.39
CA GLN A 35 2.10 -27.02 10.00
C GLN A 35 2.32 -25.66 9.35
N ARG A 36 3.15 -25.64 8.29
CA ARG A 36 3.45 -24.43 7.54
C ARG A 36 2.15 -23.71 7.10
N ALA A 37 2.14 -22.40 7.34
CA ALA A 37 1.08 -21.50 6.92
C ALA A 37 1.69 -20.13 6.58
N ASP A 38 1.00 -19.37 5.71
CA ASP A 38 1.48 -18.09 5.18
C ASP A 38 0.63 -16.92 5.72
N CYS A 39 1.29 -15.81 6.08
CA CYS A 39 0.65 -14.66 6.72
C CYS A 39 0.92 -13.39 5.91
N ILE A 40 0.08 -13.13 4.91
CA ILE A 40 0.33 -12.11 3.91
C ILE A 40 -0.37 -10.81 4.30
N LEU A 41 0.34 -9.69 4.29
CA LEU A 41 -0.19 -8.34 4.48
C LEU A 41 0.05 -7.47 3.24
N TYR A 42 -1.02 -6.88 2.73
CA TYR A 42 -0.93 -5.83 1.71
C TYR A 42 -0.88 -4.46 2.38
N TYR A 43 0.22 -3.75 2.15
CA TYR A 43 0.38 -2.36 2.58
C TYR A 43 0.00 -1.40 1.46
N GLY A 44 -0.87 -0.44 1.77
CA GLY A 44 -1.23 0.68 0.90
C GLY A 44 -1.12 2.01 1.64
N PHE A 45 -0.58 3.04 0.97
CA PHE A 45 -0.40 4.38 1.56
C PHE A 45 -1.71 5.00 2.05
N GLY A 46 -2.81 4.80 1.32
CA GLY A 46 -4.13 5.32 1.69
C GLY A 46 -4.69 4.73 2.99
N ASP A 47 -4.29 3.51 3.35
CA ASP A 47 -4.79 2.85 4.57
C ASP A 47 -4.30 3.54 5.84
N ILE A 48 -3.16 4.23 5.79
CA ILE A 48 -2.64 5.01 6.94
C ILE A 48 -3.71 6.00 7.37
N PHE A 49 -4.15 6.84 6.46
CA PHE A 49 -5.06 7.95 6.77
C PHE A 49 -6.48 7.45 7.07
N ARG A 50 -6.91 6.38 6.39
CA ARG A 50 -8.21 5.75 6.66
C ARG A 50 -8.28 5.20 8.08
N ILE A 51 -7.25 4.48 8.51
CA ILE A 51 -7.20 3.89 9.87
C ILE A 51 -6.95 4.99 10.90
N SER A 52 -6.06 5.95 10.61
CA SER A 52 -5.74 7.07 11.49
C SER A 52 -6.98 7.87 11.87
N SER A 53 -7.85 8.19 10.89
CA SER A 53 -9.14 8.82 11.13
C SER A 53 -10.09 8.01 12.02
N MET A 54 -10.02 6.67 12.01
CA MET A 54 -10.86 5.80 12.83
C MET A 54 -10.37 5.68 14.28
N VAL A 55 -9.06 5.80 14.50
CA VAL A 55 -8.43 5.65 15.82
C VAL A 55 -8.10 7.00 16.47
N VAL A 56 -8.55 8.11 15.88
CA VAL A 56 -8.26 9.49 16.36
C VAL A 56 -8.75 9.75 17.79
N MET A 57 -9.81 9.07 18.22
CA MET A 57 -10.37 9.18 19.58
C MET A 57 -9.72 8.23 20.58
N GLU A 58 -8.86 7.31 20.12
CA GLU A 58 -8.13 6.39 20.99
C GLU A 58 -6.84 7.07 21.48
N ASN A 59 -6.62 7.11 22.80
CA ASN A 59 -5.49 7.83 23.43
C ASN A 59 -4.12 7.57 22.80
N VAL A 60 -3.86 6.31 22.42
CA VAL A 60 -2.60 5.86 21.80
C VAL A 60 -2.82 5.26 20.41
N GLY A 61 -3.99 5.47 19.80
CA GLY A 61 -4.38 4.84 18.54
C GLY A 61 -3.44 5.19 17.39
N GLN A 62 -3.11 6.49 17.25
CA GLN A 62 -2.20 6.96 16.21
C GLN A 62 -0.77 6.44 16.41
N GLN A 63 -0.30 6.36 17.66
CA GLN A 63 1.03 5.82 17.98
C GLN A 63 1.12 4.34 17.57
N LYS A 64 0.14 3.54 17.97
CA LYS A 64 0.05 2.11 17.64
C LYS A 64 -0.04 1.87 16.14
N LEU A 65 -0.80 2.71 15.43
CA LEU A 65 -0.87 2.67 13.98
C LEU A 65 0.51 2.94 13.36
N TYR A 66 1.23 3.94 13.84
CA TYR A 66 2.57 4.25 13.32
C TYR A 66 3.59 3.15 13.58
N GLU A 67 3.47 2.37 14.66
CA GLU A 67 4.26 1.16 14.88
C GLU A 67 3.95 0.09 13.81
N MET A 68 2.67 -0.12 13.48
CA MET A 68 2.26 -1.01 12.39
C MET A 68 2.79 -0.53 11.03
N VAL A 69 2.75 0.78 10.76
CA VAL A 69 3.31 1.36 9.51
C VAL A 69 4.84 1.19 9.47
N LYS A 70 5.54 1.34 10.59
CA LYS A 70 7.00 1.07 10.67
C LYS A 70 7.32 -0.38 10.35
N TYR A 71 6.52 -1.33 10.84
CA TYR A 71 6.64 -2.73 10.45
C TYR A 71 6.47 -2.88 8.94
N CYS A 72 5.43 -2.28 8.36
CA CYS A 72 5.18 -2.36 6.92
C CYS A 72 6.32 -1.80 6.05
N LEU A 73 6.94 -0.70 6.48
CA LEU A 73 8.02 -0.04 5.75
C LEU A 73 9.40 -0.68 5.93
N ASN A 74 9.55 -1.62 6.87
CA ASN A 74 10.83 -2.25 7.13
C ASN A 74 11.18 -3.26 6.03
N LEU A 75 12.34 -3.06 5.41
CA LEU A 75 12.77 -3.82 4.23
C LEU A 75 13.89 -4.83 4.52
N SER A 76 14.58 -4.73 5.66
CA SER A 76 15.80 -5.49 5.93
C SER A 76 15.79 -6.28 7.22
N ARG A 77 15.00 -5.86 8.22
CA ARG A 77 14.96 -6.54 9.51
C ARG A 77 13.97 -7.69 9.45
N CYS A 78 14.36 -8.83 10.03
CA CYS A 78 13.52 -10.01 10.18
C CYS A 78 12.15 -9.64 10.79
N ARG A 79 11.05 -10.14 10.21
CA ARG A 79 9.68 -9.88 10.71
C ARG A 79 9.49 -10.32 12.17
N ARG A 80 10.01 -11.50 12.54
CA ARG A 80 9.97 -12.01 13.92
C ARG A 80 10.73 -11.13 14.91
N VAL A 81 11.88 -10.57 14.50
CA VAL A 81 12.63 -9.61 15.35
C VAL A 81 11.82 -8.34 15.58
N LEU A 82 11.13 -7.83 14.56
CA LEU A 82 10.30 -6.63 14.71
C LEU A 82 9.10 -6.89 15.64
N ILE A 83 8.48 -8.07 15.55
CA ILE A 83 7.40 -8.48 16.45
C ILE A 83 7.93 -8.65 17.88
N ALA A 84 9.02 -9.39 18.08
CA ALA A 84 9.61 -9.61 19.40
C ALA A 84 9.97 -8.29 20.10
N GLN A 85 10.55 -7.33 19.37
CA GLN A 85 10.84 -6.01 19.90
C GLN A 85 9.60 -5.22 20.33
N HIS A 86 8.46 -5.45 19.70
CA HIS A 86 7.19 -4.81 20.09
C HIS A 86 6.67 -5.35 21.43
N PHE A 87 6.92 -6.63 21.71
CA PHE A 87 6.51 -7.31 22.94
C PHE A 87 7.62 -7.36 24.01
N ASP A 88 8.68 -6.56 23.83
CA ASP A 88 9.86 -6.53 24.71
C ASP A 88 10.52 -7.91 24.91
N GLU A 89 10.45 -8.77 23.89
CA GLU A 89 11.08 -10.08 23.85
C GLU A 89 12.45 -10.05 23.16
N VAL A 90 13.36 -10.90 23.62
CA VAL A 90 14.68 -11.08 23.00
C VAL A 90 14.59 -12.20 21.96
N TRP A 91 14.85 -11.88 20.70
CA TRP A 91 14.83 -12.85 19.60
C TRP A 91 16.10 -12.81 18.76
N ASP A 92 16.71 -13.98 18.55
CA ASP A 92 17.84 -14.13 17.63
C ASP A 92 17.33 -14.26 16.18
N SER A 93 17.75 -13.32 15.33
CA SER A 93 17.41 -13.32 13.91
C SER A 93 17.77 -14.61 13.17
N ALA A 94 18.80 -15.35 13.60
CA ALA A 94 19.20 -16.61 13.01
C ALA A 94 18.11 -17.70 13.14
N GLN A 95 17.31 -17.64 14.21
CA GLN A 95 16.23 -18.60 14.47
C GLN A 95 15.00 -18.42 13.55
N CYS A 96 14.98 -17.39 12.70
CA CYS A 96 13.92 -17.20 11.72
C CYS A 96 13.94 -18.28 10.62
N ASN A 97 15.09 -18.90 10.33
CA ASN A 97 15.21 -19.98 9.34
C ASN A 97 14.61 -19.64 7.95
N LYS A 98 14.79 -18.39 7.49
CA LYS A 98 14.23 -17.87 6.23
C LYS A 98 12.69 -17.95 6.11
N MET A 99 11.98 -17.94 7.24
CA MET A 99 10.51 -18.01 7.31
C MET A 99 9.82 -16.62 7.26
N CYS A 100 10.45 -15.61 6.66
CA CYS A 100 9.79 -14.34 6.32
C CYS A 100 10.44 -13.72 5.09
N ASP A 101 9.71 -12.84 4.42
CA ASP A 101 10.12 -12.11 3.24
C ASP A 101 11.51 -11.49 3.37
N ASN A 102 11.77 -10.74 4.45
CA ASN A 102 13.02 -10.02 4.66
C ASN A 102 14.22 -10.97 4.87
N CYS A 103 14.03 -12.13 5.50
CA CYS A 103 15.09 -13.13 5.66
C CYS A 103 15.31 -13.99 4.42
N ASN A 104 14.32 -14.08 3.54
CA ASN A 104 14.38 -14.85 2.30
C ASN A 104 14.77 -13.99 1.07
N ASN A 105 14.98 -12.69 1.26
CA ASN A 105 15.13 -11.74 0.17
C ASN A 105 16.59 -11.30 -0.01
N GLU A 106 17.08 -11.42 -1.25
CA GLU A 106 18.42 -11.00 -1.67
C GLU A 106 18.46 -9.55 -2.19
N LYS A 107 17.33 -8.83 -2.17
CA LYS A 107 17.25 -7.46 -2.68
C LYS A 107 18.22 -6.54 -1.93
N VAL A 108 18.97 -5.78 -2.72
CA VAL A 108 19.86 -4.73 -2.23
C VAL A 108 19.04 -3.46 -2.00
N TYR A 109 19.09 -2.97 -0.77
CA TYR A 109 18.55 -1.68 -0.38
C TYR A 109 19.68 -0.67 -0.24
N GLU A 110 19.39 0.59 -0.54
CA GLU A 110 20.36 1.67 -0.41
C GLU A 110 19.85 2.75 0.54
N LYS A 111 20.78 3.40 1.24
CA LYS A 111 20.48 4.57 2.05
C LYS A 111 20.45 5.78 1.12
N VAL A 112 19.26 6.37 0.97
CA VAL A 112 19.03 7.55 0.13
C VAL A 112 18.88 8.75 1.05
N ASP A 113 19.64 9.80 0.75
CA ASP A 113 19.42 11.12 1.35
C ASP A 113 18.20 11.77 0.68
N ILE A 114 17.17 12.04 1.48
CA ILE A 114 15.91 12.65 1.04
C ILE A 114 15.74 14.07 1.57
N THR A 115 16.81 14.70 2.06
CA THR A 115 16.75 16.02 2.72
C THR A 115 16.18 17.08 1.78
N ASP A 116 16.65 17.14 0.52
CA ASP A 116 16.16 18.12 -0.44
C ASP A 116 14.70 17.87 -0.84
N TYR A 117 14.31 16.60 -1.02
CA TYR A 117 12.89 16.24 -1.22
C TYR A 117 12.03 16.66 -0.03
N SER A 118 12.57 16.54 1.18
CA SER A 118 11.88 16.97 2.41
C SER A 118 11.70 18.48 2.43
N ARG A 119 12.74 19.25 2.06
CA ARG A 119 12.67 20.72 1.93
C ARG A 119 11.63 21.15 0.88
N ASP A 120 11.57 20.46 -0.25
CA ASP A 120 10.59 20.73 -1.30
C ASP A 120 9.14 20.47 -0.82
N ILE A 121 8.91 19.37 -0.11
CA ILE A 121 7.61 19.09 0.53
C ILE A 121 7.26 20.19 1.55
N MET A 122 8.24 20.70 2.31
CA MET A 122 8.02 21.82 3.24
C MET A 122 7.63 23.12 2.52
N LYS A 123 8.17 23.39 1.33
CA LYS A 123 7.77 24.57 0.52
C LYS A 123 6.31 24.45 0.07
N ILE A 124 5.89 23.27 -0.39
CA ILE A 124 4.50 23.03 -0.82
C ILE A 124 3.54 23.23 0.36
N LEU A 125 3.86 22.67 1.54
CA LEU A 125 3.05 22.83 2.74
C LEU A 125 2.99 24.29 3.22
N GLU A 126 4.09 25.05 3.08
CA GLU A 126 4.13 26.48 3.41
C GLU A 126 3.23 27.30 2.50
N GLN A 127 3.36 27.12 1.18
CA GLN A 127 2.56 27.86 0.21
C GLN A 127 1.07 27.58 0.42
N ALA A 128 0.69 26.31 0.63
CA ALA A 128 -0.69 25.94 0.93
C ALA A 128 -1.20 26.63 2.22
N ASN A 129 -0.40 26.68 3.27
CA ASN A 129 -0.76 27.37 4.51
C ASN A 129 -0.92 28.89 4.32
N GLN A 130 -0.07 29.53 3.50
CA GLN A 130 -0.18 30.96 3.16
C GLN A 130 -1.44 31.29 2.36
N MET A 131 -1.97 30.33 1.61
CA MET A 131 -3.21 30.46 0.84
C MET A 131 -4.46 29.99 1.61
N ASP A 132 -4.33 29.63 2.90
CA ASP A 132 -5.38 29.00 3.72
C ASP A 132 -5.98 27.72 3.06
N GLU A 133 -5.15 26.96 2.37
CA GLU A 133 -5.52 25.72 1.68
C GLU A 133 -5.07 24.48 2.47
N LYS A 134 -6.00 23.58 2.75
CA LYS A 134 -5.71 22.29 3.40
C LYS A 134 -5.33 21.22 2.38
N LEU A 135 -4.17 20.58 2.58
CA LEU A 135 -3.67 19.51 1.71
C LEU A 135 -3.98 18.13 2.28
N THR A 136 -4.78 17.35 1.54
CA THR A 136 -4.86 15.90 1.78
C THR A 136 -3.56 15.23 1.33
N PRO A 137 -3.24 14.02 1.81
CA PRO A 137 -2.07 13.27 1.35
C PRO A 137 -2.01 13.12 -0.17
N LEU A 138 -3.16 12.89 -0.81
CA LEU A 138 -3.26 12.80 -2.27
C LEU A 138 -2.94 14.15 -2.95
N LYS A 139 -3.50 15.26 -2.47
CA LYS A 139 -3.18 16.60 -3.00
C LYS A 139 -1.70 16.93 -2.84
N LEU A 140 -1.08 16.51 -1.73
CA LEU A 140 0.35 16.72 -1.50
C LEU A 140 1.21 15.93 -2.49
N ILE A 141 0.89 14.66 -2.73
CA ILE A 141 1.55 13.84 -3.76
C ILE A 141 1.38 14.46 -5.14
N ASP A 142 0.16 14.83 -5.51
CA ASP A 142 -0.12 15.40 -6.82
C ASP A 142 0.67 16.70 -7.03
N ALA A 143 0.67 17.61 -6.05
CA ALA A 143 1.45 18.84 -6.09
C ALA A 143 2.96 18.57 -6.24
N TRP A 144 3.50 17.62 -5.48
CA TRP A 144 4.92 17.25 -5.56
C TRP A 144 5.28 16.58 -6.89
N MET A 145 4.37 15.83 -7.49
CA MET A 145 4.52 15.24 -8.83
C MET A 145 4.26 16.25 -9.98
N GLY A 146 3.99 17.52 -9.67
CA GLY A 146 3.67 18.54 -10.67
C GLY A 146 2.27 18.41 -11.31
N LYS A 147 1.39 17.61 -10.70
CA LYS A 147 0.00 17.37 -11.09
C LYS A 147 -0.96 18.17 -10.17
N GLY A 148 -2.26 17.91 -10.30
CA GLY A 148 -3.29 18.53 -9.47
C GLY A 148 -3.51 20.02 -9.76
N ALA A 149 -4.03 20.75 -8.77
CA ALA A 149 -4.38 22.16 -8.93
C ALA A 149 -3.12 23.03 -9.06
N SER A 150 -3.05 23.83 -10.13
CA SER A 150 -1.87 24.66 -10.45
C SER A 150 -1.41 25.56 -9.31
N LYS A 151 -2.36 26.13 -8.56
CA LYS A 151 -2.08 27.03 -7.42
C LYS A 151 -1.31 26.36 -6.28
N LEU A 152 -1.36 25.02 -6.18
CA LEU A 152 -0.68 24.26 -5.13
C LEU A 152 0.74 23.83 -5.54
N ARG A 153 1.15 24.10 -6.78
CA ARG A 153 2.48 23.80 -7.29
C ARG A 153 3.42 24.96 -6.95
N VAL A 154 4.65 24.62 -6.57
CA VAL A 154 5.73 25.58 -6.27
C VAL A 154 6.71 25.58 -7.44
N ALA A 155 7.03 26.76 -7.98
CA ALA A 155 7.86 26.87 -9.21
C ALA A 155 9.25 26.23 -9.07
N ASP A 156 9.89 26.37 -7.90
CA ASP A 156 11.24 25.85 -7.65
C ASP A 156 11.27 24.35 -7.29
N VAL A 157 10.10 23.71 -7.13
CA VAL A 157 10.01 22.30 -6.76
C VAL A 157 9.91 21.44 -8.01
N ARG A 158 10.91 20.58 -8.22
CA ARG A 158 10.93 19.65 -9.35
C ARG A 158 10.29 18.32 -8.96
N PRO A 159 9.47 17.71 -9.83
CA PRO A 159 8.93 16.38 -9.57
C PRO A 159 10.05 15.35 -9.37
N PRO A 160 9.97 14.51 -8.33
CA PRO A 160 10.94 13.45 -8.10
C PRO A 160 10.86 12.41 -9.23
N LYS A 161 12.00 11.84 -9.62
CA LYS A 161 12.09 10.76 -10.62
C LYS A 161 11.80 9.38 -10.03
N PHE A 162 10.99 9.34 -8.97
CA PHE A 162 10.67 8.13 -8.25
C PHE A 162 9.32 7.56 -8.71
N PRO A 163 9.15 6.23 -8.73
CA PRO A 163 7.83 5.64 -8.88
C PRO A 163 6.94 6.04 -7.70
N ARG A 164 5.61 5.99 -7.90
CA ARG A 164 4.63 6.53 -6.93
C ARG A 164 4.77 5.90 -5.54
N ASN A 165 5.04 4.60 -5.46
CA ASN A 165 5.25 3.89 -4.20
C ASN A 165 6.45 4.43 -3.39
N GLU A 166 7.54 4.82 -4.06
CA GLU A 166 8.71 5.42 -3.38
C GLU A 166 8.44 6.89 -2.98
N ILE A 167 7.64 7.62 -3.74
CA ILE A 167 7.12 8.96 -3.36
C ILE A 167 6.27 8.86 -2.09
N GLU A 168 5.31 7.93 -2.07
CA GLU A 168 4.48 7.64 -0.90
C GLU A 168 5.35 7.27 0.30
N ARG A 169 6.38 6.45 0.08
CA ARG A 169 7.34 6.06 1.11
C ARG A 169 8.14 7.22 1.69
N VAL A 170 8.55 8.20 0.88
CA VAL A 170 9.19 9.42 1.38
C VAL A 170 8.24 10.18 2.30
N ILE A 171 7.00 10.40 1.88
CA ILE A 171 5.99 11.11 2.70
C ILE A 171 5.69 10.35 3.99
N THR A 172 5.52 9.03 3.93
CA THR A 172 5.29 8.22 5.13
C THR A 172 6.49 8.28 6.08
N ASN A 173 7.73 8.25 5.58
CA ASN A 173 8.90 8.41 6.45
C ASN A 173 8.93 9.77 7.14
N LEU A 174 8.57 10.86 6.45
CA LEU A 174 8.47 12.19 7.05
C LEU A 174 7.35 12.28 8.09
N LEU A 175 6.24 11.59 7.88
CA LEU A 175 5.17 11.46 8.86
C LEU A 175 5.63 10.71 10.11
N LEU A 176 6.21 9.51 9.94
CA LEU A 176 6.69 8.69 11.05
C LEU A 176 7.78 9.36 11.86
N GLN A 177 8.66 10.13 11.20
CA GLN A 177 9.74 10.86 11.85
C GLN A 177 9.31 12.22 12.41
N GLN A 178 8.02 12.60 12.30
CA GLN A 178 7.43 13.84 12.82
C GLN A 178 7.98 15.12 12.18
N TYR A 179 8.38 15.08 10.90
CA TYR A 179 8.59 16.29 10.09
C TYR A 179 7.28 16.84 9.54
N ILE A 180 6.33 15.95 9.26
CA ILE A 180 4.96 16.26 8.90
C ILE A 180 4.07 15.57 9.94
N LYS A 181 2.90 16.15 10.21
CA LYS A 181 1.87 15.57 11.08
C LYS A 181 0.51 15.57 10.38
N GLU A 182 -0.37 14.71 10.87
CA GLU A 182 -1.78 14.73 10.50
C GLU A 182 -2.51 15.86 11.26
N ASP A 183 -3.45 16.49 10.56
CA ASP A 183 -4.38 17.49 11.07
C ASP A 183 -5.79 17.02 10.72
N PHE A 184 -6.56 16.64 11.74
CA PHE A 184 -7.88 16.08 11.56
C PHE A 184 -8.94 17.17 11.46
N SER A 185 -9.88 16.98 10.53
CA SER A 185 -11.08 17.80 10.44
C SER A 185 -12.31 16.92 10.58
N PHE A 186 -13.14 17.22 11.57
CA PHE A 186 -14.42 16.56 11.80
C PHE A 186 -15.48 17.24 10.92
N THR A 187 -16.02 16.48 9.98
CA THR A 187 -17.18 16.88 9.18
C THR A 187 -18.42 16.12 9.68
N ALA A 188 -19.60 16.47 9.17
CA ALA A 188 -20.86 15.82 9.58
C ALA A 188 -20.86 14.29 9.46
N TYR A 189 -20.08 13.72 8.53
CA TYR A 189 -20.12 12.29 8.21
C TYR A 189 -18.76 11.59 8.22
N ALA A 190 -17.66 12.33 8.36
CA ALA A 190 -16.33 11.76 8.28
C ALA A 190 -15.27 12.59 9.00
N THR A 191 -14.25 11.91 9.51
CA THR A 191 -13.00 12.54 9.94
C THR A 191 -11.99 12.47 8.80
N ILE A 192 -11.54 13.63 8.32
CA ILE A 192 -10.59 13.74 7.21
C ILE A 192 -9.21 14.09 7.77
N SER A 193 -8.17 13.40 7.28
CA SER A 193 -6.78 13.70 7.61
C SER A 193 -6.16 14.63 6.55
N TYR A 194 -5.55 15.71 7.03
CA TYR A 194 -4.75 16.65 6.24
C TYR A 194 -3.29 16.60 6.70
N MET A 195 -2.37 17.02 5.83
CA MET A 195 -0.94 17.07 6.13
C MET A 195 -0.53 18.49 6.50
N LYS A 196 0.17 18.64 7.63
CA LYS A 196 0.74 19.92 8.09
C LYS A 196 2.19 19.74 8.54
N LYS A 197 2.94 20.84 8.56
CA LYS A 197 4.28 20.86 9.16
C LYS A 197 4.21 20.47 10.64
N ALA A 198 5.15 19.63 11.06
CA ALA A 198 5.34 19.29 12.46
C ALA A 198 6.55 20.05 13.05
N PRO A 199 6.70 20.14 14.38
CA PRO A 199 7.77 20.94 15.00
C PRO A 199 9.18 20.56 14.54
N LYS A 200 9.44 19.28 14.26
CA LYS A 200 10.75 18.79 13.79
C LYS A 200 11.14 19.33 12.41
N ALA A 201 10.19 19.84 11.62
CA ALA A 201 10.47 20.52 10.35
C ALA A 201 11.42 21.72 10.51
N ALA A 202 11.48 22.34 11.70
CA ALA A 202 12.42 23.42 11.98
C ALA A 202 13.89 22.99 11.81
N LEU A 203 14.21 21.70 12.03
CA LEU A 203 15.57 21.18 11.87
C LEU A 203 16.06 21.24 10.42
N LEU A 204 15.15 21.21 9.44
CA LEU A 204 15.51 21.27 8.01
C LEU A 204 16.04 22.63 7.57
N LYS A 205 15.92 23.66 8.42
CA LYS A 205 16.55 24.98 8.20
C LYS A 205 18.06 24.93 8.42
N ASN A 206 18.56 23.96 9.18
CA ASN A 206 19.99 23.76 9.36
C ASN A 206 20.55 23.03 8.13
N GLU A 207 21.59 23.59 7.52
CA GLU A 207 22.23 23.02 6.34
C GLU A 207 22.88 21.65 6.61
N ASN A 208 23.33 21.42 7.84
CA ASN A 208 23.96 20.17 8.27
C ASN A 208 22.97 19.05 8.62
N HIS A 209 21.66 19.35 8.67
CA HIS A 209 20.64 18.37 9.02
C HIS A 209 20.35 17.47 7.82
N THR A 210 20.49 16.16 7.99
CA THR A 210 20.22 15.17 6.95
C THR A 210 19.09 14.22 7.34
N ILE A 211 18.33 13.76 6.34
CA ILE A 211 17.30 12.74 6.48
C ILE A 211 17.65 11.59 5.55
N ILE A 212 18.04 10.46 6.14
CA ILE A 212 18.40 9.26 5.40
C ILE A 212 17.30 8.21 5.57
N VAL A 213 16.84 7.66 4.45
CA VAL A 213 15.87 6.57 4.42
C VAL A 213 16.41 5.42 3.59
N GLN A 214 16.14 4.18 4.04
CA GLN A 214 16.57 3.00 3.30
C GLN A 214 15.54 2.69 2.21
N MET A 215 15.84 2.84 0.93
CA MET A 215 14.93 2.61 -0.21
C MET A 215 15.34 1.41 -1.07
N ARG A 216 14.44 0.93 -1.93
CA ARG A 216 14.79 -0.11 -2.91
C ARG A 216 15.73 0.49 -3.95
N LYS A 217 16.87 -0.17 -4.18
CA LYS A 217 17.80 0.26 -5.22
C LYS A 217 17.11 0.23 -6.57
N MET A 218 17.12 1.35 -7.29
CA MET A 218 16.59 1.37 -8.65
C MET A 218 17.54 0.60 -9.56
N LYS A 219 17.02 -0.40 -10.27
CA LYS A 219 17.78 -0.99 -11.39
C LYS A 219 17.91 0.09 -12.47
N ASN A 220 19.12 0.57 -12.72
CA ASN A 220 19.42 1.31 -13.95
C ASN A 220 18.98 0.43 -15.14
N GLY A 221 18.13 0.97 -16.01
CA GLY A 221 17.36 0.18 -16.96
C GLY A 221 18.20 -0.74 -17.85
N ALA A 222 17.94 -2.04 -17.77
CA ALA A 222 17.98 -3.03 -18.86
C ALA A 222 17.76 -4.43 -18.27
N ASP A 223 16.54 -4.77 -17.86
CA ASP A 223 16.14 -6.17 -17.78
C ASP A 223 14.88 -6.31 -18.62
N LYS A 224 15.06 -6.77 -19.86
CA LYS A 224 13.97 -7.37 -20.64
C LYS A 224 13.48 -8.55 -19.82
N VAL A 225 12.31 -8.41 -19.20
CA VAL A 225 11.58 -9.54 -18.63
C VAL A 225 11.37 -10.56 -19.76
N LYS A 226 12.15 -11.65 -19.76
CA LYS A 226 11.85 -12.81 -20.58
C LYS A 226 10.53 -13.37 -20.05
N ARG A 227 9.49 -13.30 -20.87
CA ARG A 227 8.24 -14.05 -20.64
C ARG A 227 8.61 -15.53 -20.47
N PRO A 228 8.03 -16.24 -19.48
CA PRO A 228 8.09 -17.69 -19.47
C PRO A 228 7.47 -18.20 -20.80
N GLU A 229 8.20 -19.07 -21.49
CA GLU A 229 7.67 -19.77 -22.66
C GLU A 229 6.44 -20.58 -22.22
N ALA A 230 5.31 -20.30 -22.86
CA ALA A 230 4.11 -21.11 -22.72
C ALA A 230 4.39 -22.48 -23.35
N THR A 231 4.55 -23.51 -22.52
CA THR A 231 4.53 -24.90 -22.97
C THR A 231 3.18 -25.20 -23.60
N SER A 232 3.18 -25.31 -24.92
CA SER A 232 2.03 -25.74 -25.70
C SER A 232 1.77 -27.23 -25.42
N PRO A 233 0.51 -27.68 -25.22
CA PRO A 233 0.23 -29.10 -25.11
C PRO A 233 0.45 -29.75 -26.49
N LYS A 234 1.31 -30.77 -26.53
CA LYS A 234 1.49 -31.62 -27.71
C LYS A 234 0.16 -32.34 -28.00
N ALA A 235 -0.41 -32.03 -29.16
CA ALA A 235 -1.45 -32.83 -29.78
C ALA A 235 -0.89 -34.21 -30.12
N SER A 236 -1.56 -35.27 -29.67
CA SER A 236 -1.40 -36.62 -30.20
C SER A 236 -2.57 -36.92 -31.14
N HIS A 237 -2.24 -37.37 -32.34
CA HIS A 237 -3.18 -37.70 -33.40
C HIS A 237 -3.96 -38.98 -33.10
N ALA A 238 -5.28 -38.86 -33.19
CA ALA A 238 -6.28 -39.76 -33.77
C ALA A 238 -6.12 -41.29 -33.65
N ASN A 239 -7.20 -41.93 -33.16
CA ASN A 239 -7.93 -42.85 -34.03
C ASN A 239 -9.44 -42.77 -33.81
N ARG A 240 -10.18 -42.75 -34.93
CA ARG A 240 -11.64 -42.71 -35.04
C ARG A 240 -12.21 -44.11 -34.81
N GLU A 241 -13.37 -44.22 -34.16
CA GLU A 241 -14.49 -45.02 -34.69
C GLU A 241 -15.82 -44.80 -33.93
N ASN A 242 -16.84 -44.46 -34.73
CA ASN A 242 -18.27 -44.82 -34.65
C ASN A 242 -19.01 -44.88 -33.28
N THR A 243 -20.01 -44.02 -33.09
CA THR A 243 -21.43 -44.35 -33.39
C THR A 243 -22.41 -43.21 -33.08
N ASN A 244 -23.16 -42.84 -34.13
CA ASN A 244 -24.59 -42.52 -34.22
C ASN A 244 -25.46 -42.10 -33.00
N GLN A 245 -26.26 -41.06 -33.31
CA GLN A 245 -27.66 -40.82 -32.92
C GLN A 245 -27.98 -40.26 -31.52
N LEU A 246 -28.45 -39.01 -31.47
CA LEU A 246 -29.90 -38.74 -31.38
C LEU A 246 -30.20 -37.23 -31.58
N LYS A 247 -31.09 -36.97 -32.55
CA LYS A 247 -31.79 -35.70 -32.78
C LYS A 247 -32.83 -35.48 -31.68
N ARG A 248 -33.10 -34.21 -31.34
CA ARG A 248 -34.43 -33.55 -31.22
C ARG A 248 -34.25 -32.23 -30.44
N SER A 249 -34.24 -31.07 -31.11
CA SER A 249 -35.40 -30.26 -31.56
C SER A 249 -36.09 -29.50 -30.44
N ALA A 250 -35.92 -28.17 -30.42
CA ALA A 250 -37.00 -27.20 -30.16
C ALA A 250 -36.54 -25.80 -30.59
N THR A 251 -37.10 -25.33 -31.70
CA THR A 251 -37.12 -23.93 -32.16
C THR A 251 -38.59 -23.54 -32.19
N LEU A 252 -38.96 -22.36 -31.66
CA LEU A 252 -40.15 -21.55 -31.97
C LEU A 252 -39.83 -20.14 -31.43
N THR A 253 -39.46 -19.15 -32.27
CA THR A 253 -40.34 -18.09 -32.87
C THR A 253 -41.18 -17.33 -31.82
N GLY A 254 -41.29 -16.01 -31.74
CA GLY A 254 -40.95 -14.87 -32.59
C GLY A 254 -41.84 -13.67 -32.17
N ARG A 255 -41.55 -12.47 -32.70
CA ARG A 255 -42.24 -11.15 -32.56
C ARG A 255 -42.03 -10.44 -31.20
N GLY A 256 -41.69 -9.16 -31.12
CA GLY A 256 -41.92 -8.02 -32.02
C GLY A 256 -42.86 -7.04 -31.31
N GLY A 257 -42.32 -5.99 -30.69
CA GLY A 257 -43.10 -5.01 -29.94
C GLY A 257 -42.28 -3.78 -29.55
N ASN A 258 -42.42 -2.73 -30.35
CA ASN A 258 -41.78 -1.44 -30.20
C ASN A 258 -42.59 -0.57 -29.21
N LYS A 259 -41.98 -0.06 -28.14
CA LYS A 259 -42.52 1.07 -27.36
C LYS A 259 -41.39 1.97 -26.85
N HIS A 260 -41.48 3.23 -27.27
CA HIS A 260 -40.73 4.36 -26.74
C HIS A 260 -41.08 4.60 -25.26
N SER A 261 -40.06 4.83 -24.43
CA SER A 261 -40.14 5.73 -23.28
C SER A 261 -38.77 6.31 -22.98
N LYS A 262 -38.73 7.63 -22.85
CA LYS A 262 -37.57 8.46 -22.47
C LYS A 262 -37.14 8.14 -21.03
N SER A 263 -35.83 8.11 -20.76
CA SER A 263 -35.22 8.79 -19.60
C SER A 263 -33.69 8.69 -19.59
N GLU A 264 -33.09 9.87 -19.44
CA GLU A 264 -31.91 10.18 -18.63
C GLU A 264 -30.53 9.59 -18.97
N SER A 265 -29.67 10.50 -19.43
CA SER A 265 -28.23 10.38 -19.55
C SER A 265 -27.57 10.12 -18.19
N ALA A 266 -27.17 8.88 -17.94
CA ALA A 266 -26.22 8.56 -16.88
C ALA A 266 -24.80 8.87 -17.38
N SER A 267 -24.19 9.90 -16.82
CA SER A 267 -22.77 10.23 -17.00
C SER A 267 -21.88 9.10 -16.49
N GLU A 268 -21.09 8.50 -17.38
CA GLU A 268 -20.03 7.55 -17.07
C GLU A 268 -19.02 8.15 -16.08
N VAL A 269 -19.09 7.71 -14.83
CA VAL A 269 -18.00 7.89 -13.86
C VAL A 269 -16.86 6.98 -14.32
N LYS A 270 -15.82 7.57 -14.91
CA LYS A 270 -14.56 6.89 -15.17
C LYS A 270 -13.98 6.36 -13.86
N ARG A 271 -14.21 5.08 -13.56
CA ARG A 271 -13.45 4.31 -12.57
C ARG A 271 -11.98 4.34 -13.00
N SER A 272 -11.15 5.06 -12.24
CA SER A 272 -9.71 4.96 -12.34
C SER A 272 -9.32 3.52 -12.00
N LYS A 273 -8.79 2.79 -12.98
CA LYS A 273 -8.14 1.48 -12.77
C LYS A 273 -7.02 1.65 -11.74
N MET A 274 -7.20 1.11 -10.54
CA MET A 274 -6.09 0.87 -9.63
C MET A 274 -5.18 -0.17 -10.28
N SER A 275 -3.93 0.20 -10.51
CA SER A 275 -2.88 -0.69 -10.97
C SER A 275 -2.54 -1.65 -9.83
N ALA A 276 -2.52 -2.96 -10.11
CA ALA A 276 -2.24 -4.01 -9.13
C ALA A 276 -0.76 -4.05 -8.66
N ASP A 277 0.09 -3.15 -9.15
CA ASP A 277 1.54 -3.11 -8.87
C ASP A 277 1.94 -2.19 -7.69
N ASP A 278 0.98 -1.52 -7.03
CA ASP A 278 1.29 -0.51 -6.01
C ASP A 278 1.28 -1.03 -4.56
N SER A 279 0.93 -2.30 -4.32
CA SER A 279 0.90 -2.88 -2.97
C SER A 279 2.23 -3.55 -2.60
N ILE A 280 2.76 -3.23 -1.42
CA ILE A 280 3.89 -3.98 -0.85
C ILE A 280 3.32 -5.25 -0.24
N LEU A 281 3.66 -6.40 -0.82
CA LEU A 281 3.44 -7.72 -0.24
C LEU A 281 4.41 -7.91 0.92
N ILE A 282 3.87 -8.22 2.09
CA ILE A 282 4.61 -8.57 3.30
C ILE A 282 4.22 -9.98 3.67
N ASP A 283 5.19 -10.87 3.84
CA ASP A 283 4.99 -12.30 4.14
C ASP A 283 5.91 -12.74 5.29
#